data_AF-G8BDC2-F1
#
_entry.id   AF-G8BDC2-F1
#
_cell.length_a   1.000
_cell.length_b   1.000
_cell.length_c   1.000
_cell.angle_alpha   90.00
_cell.angle_beta   90.00
_cell.angle_gamma   90.00
#
_symmetry.space_group_name_H-M   'P 1'
#
loop_
_entity.id
_entity.type
_entity.pdbx_description
1 polymer ?
#
loop_
_entity_poly.entity_id
_entity_poly.type
_entity_poly.pdbx_seq_one_letter_code
_entity_poly.pdbx_strand_id
1 'polypeptide(L)'
;MTVDDHDVAGFQGLMKSLNLDSDQFKEYDATKFPTYSFQELSNLKLEIESQLRILFNLLSQKYGADMETNLVTADGFPRNDIDVVTIRLIRVQIIRLKNDYKELLKVIDSKMEEEFAKRQTEVGNNHDQTKTESRSSQSEPTIPFAQVREVISGGPAQTAGLKEGDLIVIFDNDIHALNHDKLSKLVERVRSKPGEKLHLKIKRGGEALNLVLDTSVTWDGKGIGCRIIPV
;
A
#
# COMPACT_ATOMS: atom_id res chain seq x y z
N MET A 1 11.57 28.22 -22.76
CA MET A 1 11.53 27.74 -24.14
C MET A 1 10.17 27.09 -24.31
N THR A 2 9.20 27.89 -24.73
CA THR A 2 7.83 27.45 -25.02
C THR A 2 7.88 26.58 -26.27
N VAL A 3 7.37 25.36 -26.17
CA VAL A 3 7.27 24.46 -27.33
C VAL A 3 6.11 24.97 -28.16
N ASP A 4 6.38 25.38 -29.41
CA ASP A 4 5.36 25.88 -30.32
C ASP A 4 4.36 24.76 -30.67
N ASP A 5 3.06 25.05 -30.56
CA ASP A 5 1.95 24.11 -30.82
C ASP A 5 1.94 23.51 -32.25
N HIS A 6 2.77 24.03 -33.17
CA HIS A 6 2.89 23.51 -34.53
C HIS A 6 3.67 22.19 -34.63
N ASP A 7 4.50 21.83 -33.64
CA ASP A 7 5.25 20.56 -33.64
C ASP A 7 4.40 19.36 -33.21
N VAL A 8 3.28 19.60 -32.52
CA VAL A 8 2.40 18.54 -31.99
C VAL A 8 1.64 17.85 -33.12
N ALA A 9 1.23 18.59 -34.15
CA ALA A 9 0.47 18.07 -35.29
C ALA A 9 1.29 17.10 -36.16
N GLY A 10 2.58 17.41 -36.39
CA GLY A 10 3.50 16.51 -37.11
C GLY A 10 3.78 15.23 -36.33
N PHE A 11 3.92 15.34 -35.01
CA PHE A 11 4.12 14.19 -34.13
C PHE A 11 2.87 13.30 -34.05
N GLN A 12 1.66 13.87 -33.90
CA GLN A 12 0.41 13.12 -33.88
C GLN A 12 0.17 12.31 -35.17
N GLY A 13 0.54 12.85 -36.33
CA GLY A 13 0.48 12.11 -37.61
C GLY A 13 1.39 10.87 -37.63
N LEU A 14 2.59 10.98 -37.05
CA LEU A 14 3.55 9.87 -36.92
C LEU A 14 3.17 8.87 -35.81
N MET A 15 2.36 9.29 -34.85
CA MET A 15 1.80 8.38 -33.83
C MET A 15 0.70 7.51 -34.41
N LYS A 16 -0.11 8.07 -35.31
CA LYS A 16 -1.16 7.34 -36.03
C LYS A 16 -0.59 6.24 -36.94
N SER A 17 0.63 6.43 -37.48
CA SER A 17 1.31 5.41 -38.28
C SER A 17 1.87 4.23 -37.48
N LEU A 18 1.97 4.35 -36.15
CA LEU A 18 2.33 3.24 -35.27
C LEU A 18 1.16 2.26 -35.05
N ASN A 19 -0.03 2.54 -35.60
CA ASN A 19 -1.25 1.74 -35.44
C ASN A 19 -1.58 1.44 -33.97
N LEU A 20 -1.32 2.44 -33.12
CA LEU A 20 -1.72 2.42 -31.72
C LEU A 20 -3.21 2.78 -31.69
N ASP A 21 -4.07 1.82 -31.35
CA ASP A 21 -5.50 2.05 -31.25
C ASP A 21 -5.76 3.17 -30.22
N SER A 22 -6.45 4.24 -30.65
CA SER A 22 -6.78 5.37 -29.78
C SER A 22 -7.57 4.95 -28.53
N ASP A 23 -8.28 3.82 -28.60
CA ASP A 23 -9.02 3.25 -27.47
C ASP A 23 -8.12 2.71 -26.35
N GLN A 24 -6.89 2.30 -26.69
CA GLN A 24 -5.89 1.82 -25.73
C GLN A 24 -5.06 2.94 -25.12
N PHE A 25 -5.01 4.11 -25.78
CA PHE A 25 -4.24 5.28 -25.36
C PHE A 25 -5.17 6.46 -25.13
N LYS A 26 -5.92 6.38 -24.02
CA LYS A 26 -6.80 7.48 -23.62
C LYS A 26 -5.99 8.73 -23.31
N GLU A 27 -6.41 9.83 -23.91
CA GLU A 27 -5.88 11.15 -23.60
C GLU A 27 -6.36 11.60 -22.22
N TYR A 28 -5.46 12.18 -21.45
CA TYR A 28 -5.74 12.80 -20.17
C TYR A 28 -4.93 14.09 -20.04
N ASP A 29 -5.37 14.99 -19.16
CA ASP A 29 -4.72 16.28 -18.94
C ASP A 29 -4.00 16.27 -17.60
N ALA A 30 -2.65 16.24 -17.65
CA ALA A 30 -1.81 16.20 -16.47
C ALA A 30 -2.00 17.42 -15.54
N THR A 31 -2.35 18.58 -16.11
CA THR A 31 -2.56 19.81 -15.34
C THR A 31 -3.79 19.73 -14.42
N LYS A 32 -4.71 18.81 -14.69
CA LYS A 32 -5.95 18.62 -13.94
C LYS A 32 -5.86 17.53 -12.87
N PHE A 33 -4.71 16.89 -12.68
CA PHE A 33 -4.55 15.90 -11.60
C PHE A 33 -4.95 16.42 -10.22
N PRO A 34 -4.63 17.67 -9.83
CA PRO A 34 -5.03 18.20 -8.52
C PRO A 34 -6.54 18.33 -8.34
N THR A 35 -7.34 18.41 -9.41
CA THR A 35 -8.80 18.61 -9.30
C THR A 35 -9.58 17.29 -9.28
N TYR A 36 -9.00 16.18 -9.73
CA TYR A 36 -9.68 14.87 -9.78
C TYR A 36 -9.96 14.26 -8.41
N SER A 37 -11.04 13.49 -8.28
CA SER A 37 -11.31 12.71 -7.07
C SER A 37 -10.30 11.58 -6.88
N PHE A 38 -10.17 11.08 -5.66
CA PHE A 38 -9.28 9.95 -5.37
C PHE A 38 -9.59 8.71 -6.23
N GLN A 39 -10.87 8.43 -6.47
CA GLN A 39 -11.29 7.30 -7.30
C GLN A 39 -10.89 7.48 -8.76
N GLU A 40 -11.03 8.70 -9.30
CA GLU A 40 -10.59 9.02 -10.66
C GLU A 40 -9.08 8.90 -10.80
N LEU A 41 -8.31 9.38 -9.82
CA LEU A 41 -6.85 9.25 -9.79
C LEU A 41 -6.41 7.77 -9.74
N SER A 42 -7.12 6.93 -8.97
CA SER A 42 -6.86 5.49 -8.91
C SER A 42 -7.14 4.79 -10.25
N ASN A 43 -8.25 5.13 -10.90
CA ASN A 43 -8.57 4.59 -12.22
C ASN A 43 -7.55 5.04 -13.27
N LEU A 44 -7.15 6.32 -13.24
CA LEU A 44 -6.15 6.88 -14.14
C LEU A 44 -4.78 6.22 -13.93
N LYS A 45 -4.41 5.93 -12.68
CA LYS A 45 -3.20 5.16 -12.36
C LYS A 45 -3.19 3.81 -13.08
N LEU A 46 -4.29 3.06 -13.00
CA LEU A 46 -4.41 1.75 -13.66
C LEU A 46 -4.33 1.86 -15.19
N GLU A 47 -4.92 2.91 -15.76
CA GLU A 47 -4.89 3.20 -17.19
C GLU A 47 -3.45 3.50 -17.67
N ILE A 48 -2.73 4.39 -16.98
CA ILE A 48 -1.34 4.72 -17.32
C ILE A 48 -0.43 3.48 -17.19
N GLU A 49 -0.62 2.67 -16.15
CA GLU A 49 0.13 1.41 -15.99
C GLU A 49 -0.15 0.42 -17.13
N SER A 50 -1.40 0.34 -17.60
CA SER A 50 -1.77 -0.47 -18.76
C SER A 50 -1.08 0.01 -20.03
N GLN A 51 -1.14 1.32 -20.31
CA GLN A 51 -0.48 1.94 -21.47
C GLN A 51 1.03 1.70 -21.46
N LEU A 52 1.68 1.89 -20.31
CA LEU A 52 3.11 1.59 -20.16
C LEU A 52 3.42 0.13 -20.51
N ARG A 53 2.65 -0.83 -19.98
CA ARG A 53 2.84 -2.27 -20.29
C ARG A 53 2.73 -2.54 -21.78
N ILE A 54 1.74 -1.96 -22.46
CA ILE A 54 1.56 -2.13 -23.91
C ILE A 54 2.77 -1.59 -24.66
N LEU A 55 3.25 -0.39 -24.32
CA LEU A 55 4.41 0.21 -25.00
C LEU A 55 5.70 -0.58 -24.75
N PHE A 56 5.93 -1.08 -23.54
CA PHE A 56 7.08 -1.95 -23.24
C PHE A 56 7.01 -3.28 -24.00
N ASN A 57 5.83 -3.89 -24.08
CA ASN A 57 5.62 -5.11 -24.86
C ASN A 57 5.84 -4.85 -26.36
N LEU A 58 5.35 -3.72 -26.88
CA LEU A 58 5.56 -3.33 -28.27
C LEU A 58 7.05 -3.14 -28.57
N LEU A 59 7.78 -2.45 -27.70
CA LEU A 59 9.22 -2.19 -27.85
C LEU A 59 10.03 -3.48 -27.88
N SER A 60 9.74 -4.39 -26.94
CA SER A 60 10.49 -5.65 -26.78
C SER A 60 10.09 -6.73 -27.79
N GLN A 61 8.79 -6.99 -27.97
CA GLN A 61 8.32 -8.10 -28.82
C GLN A 61 8.37 -7.78 -30.31
N LYS A 62 8.01 -6.55 -30.71
CA LYS A 62 7.93 -6.18 -32.13
C LYS A 62 9.25 -5.63 -32.65
N TYR A 63 9.90 -4.76 -31.88
CA TYR A 63 11.11 -4.05 -32.32
C TYR A 63 12.41 -4.62 -31.74
N GLY A 64 12.34 -5.59 -30.81
CA GLY A 64 13.52 -6.23 -30.24
C GLY A 64 14.44 -5.26 -29.48
N ALA A 65 13.89 -4.14 -29.00
CA ALA A 65 14.64 -3.09 -28.31
C ALA A 65 14.09 -2.87 -26.90
N ASP A 66 14.90 -2.24 -26.05
CA ASP A 66 14.49 -1.76 -24.73
C ASP A 66 14.69 -0.24 -24.64
N MET A 67 14.52 0.38 -23.47
CA MET A 67 14.78 1.82 -23.26
C MET A 67 16.25 2.21 -23.43
N GLU A 68 17.17 1.27 -23.17
CA GLU A 68 18.62 1.53 -23.14
C GLU A 68 19.36 1.08 -24.41
N THR A 69 18.70 0.38 -25.34
CA THR A 69 19.36 -0.13 -26.56
C THR A 69 19.94 1.03 -27.38
N ASN A 70 21.22 0.92 -27.77
CA ASN A 70 21.86 1.96 -28.56
C ASN A 70 21.26 2.01 -29.98
N LEU A 71 20.82 3.19 -30.42
CA LEU A 71 20.19 3.41 -31.73
C LEU A 71 21.19 3.81 -32.82
N VAL A 72 22.45 3.94 -32.44
CA VAL A 72 23.54 4.39 -33.28
C VAL A 72 24.61 3.30 -33.32
N THR A 73 25.31 3.21 -34.47
CA THR A 73 26.49 2.36 -34.66
C THR A 73 27.72 2.99 -33.99
N ALA A 74 28.83 2.24 -33.90
CA ALA A 74 30.09 2.77 -33.35
C ALA A 74 30.62 3.98 -34.14
N ASP A 75 30.31 4.06 -35.43
CA ASP A 75 30.73 5.13 -36.33
C ASP A 75 29.85 6.39 -36.25
N GLY A 76 28.82 6.39 -35.39
CA GLY A 76 27.95 7.56 -35.18
C GLY A 76 26.74 7.66 -36.13
N PHE A 77 26.52 6.67 -37.00
CA PHE A 77 25.37 6.63 -37.92
C PHE A 77 24.18 5.85 -37.35
N PRO A 78 22.92 6.22 -37.68
CA PRO A 78 21.74 5.45 -37.31
C PRO A 78 21.88 3.99 -37.75
N ARG A 79 21.40 3.08 -36.90
CA ARG A 79 21.46 1.66 -37.22
C ARG A 79 20.44 1.30 -38.30
N ASN A 80 20.85 0.47 -39.26
CA ASN A 80 20.03 0.10 -40.42
C ASN A 80 19.20 -1.19 -40.21
N ASP A 81 19.55 -1.99 -39.21
CA ASP A 81 18.88 -3.25 -38.82
C ASP A 81 17.62 -3.02 -37.99
N ILE A 82 17.44 -1.84 -37.41
CA ILE A 82 16.30 -1.47 -36.58
C ILE A 82 15.64 -0.18 -37.06
N ASP A 83 14.35 -0.06 -36.79
CA ASP A 83 13.62 1.18 -37.03
C ASP A 83 13.88 2.19 -35.89
N VAL A 84 14.98 2.93 -36.04
CA VAL A 84 15.44 3.94 -35.07
C VAL A 84 14.36 4.98 -34.78
N VAL A 85 13.56 5.37 -35.78
CA VAL A 85 12.58 6.43 -35.63
C VAL A 85 11.43 5.96 -34.74
N THR A 86 10.83 4.81 -35.03
CA THR A 86 9.70 4.32 -34.23
C THR A 86 10.11 3.94 -32.82
N ILE A 87 11.27 3.33 -32.64
CA ILE A 87 11.83 3.06 -31.31
C ILE A 87 11.99 4.36 -30.52
N ARG A 88 12.51 5.42 -31.15
CA ARG A 88 12.67 6.72 -30.50
C ARG A 88 11.31 7.33 -30.11
N LEU A 89 10.30 7.23 -30.98
CA LEU A 89 8.95 7.72 -30.68
C LEU A 89 8.32 6.97 -29.49
N ILE A 90 8.40 5.64 -29.49
CA ILE A 90 7.86 4.80 -28.40
C ILE A 90 8.58 5.14 -27.08
N ARG A 91 9.92 5.26 -27.09
CA ARG A 91 10.67 5.65 -25.89
C ARG A 91 10.26 7.02 -25.36
N VAL A 92 10.07 8.00 -26.24
CA VAL A 92 9.61 9.34 -25.84
C VAL A 92 8.24 9.27 -25.16
N GLN A 93 7.31 8.47 -25.68
CA GLN A 93 6.00 8.26 -25.03
C GLN A 93 6.14 7.62 -23.65
N ILE A 94 6.92 6.54 -23.54
CA ILE A 94 7.16 5.86 -22.26
C ILE A 94 7.73 6.86 -21.25
N ILE A 95 8.68 7.71 -21.65
CA ILE A 95 9.26 8.72 -20.77
C ILE A 95 8.21 9.74 -20.31
N ARG A 96 7.36 10.24 -21.23
CA ARG A 96 6.26 11.16 -20.90
C ARG A 96 5.31 10.52 -19.90
N LEU A 97 4.78 9.34 -20.20
CA LEU A 97 3.88 8.59 -19.32
C LEU A 97 4.49 8.31 -17.95
N LYS A 98 5.80 7.98 -17.87
CA LYS A 98 6.50 7.77 -16.60
C LYS A 98 6.60 9.06 -15.77
N ASN A 99 6.84 10.19 -16.41
CA ASN A 99 6.89 11.48 -15.72
C ASN A 99 5.50 11.88 -15.19
N ASP A 100 4.46 11.70 -16.01
CA ASP A 100 3.08 11.97 -15.62
C ASP A 100 2.64 11.05 -14.48
N TYR A 101 2.96 9.76 -14.55
CA TYR A 101 2.69 8.80 -13.48
C TYR A 101 3.37 9.21 -12.17
N LYS A 102 4.61 9.70 -12.24
CA LYS A 102 5.33 10.20 -11.07
C LYS A 102 4.63 11.44 -10.48
N GLU A 103 4.10 12.32 -11.31
CA GLU A 103 3.33 13.47 -10.86
C GLU A 103 1.99 13.05 -10.24
N LEU A 104 1.27 12.13 -10.88
CA LEU A 104 0.03 11.55 -10.39
C LEU A 104 0.20 10.97 -8.98
N LEU A 105 1.26 10.19 -8.76
CA LEU A 105 1.56 9.61 -7.44
C LEU A 105 1.76 10.69 -6.38
N LYS A 106 2.49 11.77 -6.68
CA LYS A 106 2.65 12.88 -5.74
C LYS A 106 1.31 13.51 -5.36
N VAL A 107 0.42 13.70 -6.34
CA VAL A 107 -0.92 14.26 -6.09
C VAL A 107 -1.76 13.30 -5.24
N ILE A 108 -1.68 12.00 -5.50
CA ILE A 108 -2.36 10.98 -4.68
C ILE A 108 -1.84 11.05 -3.23
N ASP A 109 -0.53 11.09 -3.04
CA ASP A 109 0.08 11.16 -1.71
C ASP A 109 -0.38 12.41 -0.94
N SER A 110 -0.31 13.59 -1.57
CA SER A 110 -0.79 14.84 -0.95
C SER A 110 -2.27 14.79 -0.58
N LYS A 111 -3.14 14.23 -1.43
CA LYS A 111 -4.57 14.08 -1.12
C LYS A 111 -4.83 13.08 0.01
N MET A 112 -4.06 12.00 0.08
CA MET A 112 -4.17 11.07 1.19
C MET A 112 -3.78 11.75 2.49
N GLU A 113 -2.69 12.50 2.51
CA GLU A 113 -2.27 13.28 3.68
C GLU A 113 -3.34 14.27 4.14
N GLU A 114 -3.96 15.01 3.22
CA GLU A 114 -5.06 15.94 3.52
C GLU A 114 -6.26 15.23 4.15
N GLU A 115 -6.67 14.07 3.62
CA GLU A 115 -7.79 13.31 4.17
C GLU A 115 -7.47 12.72 5.55
N PHE A 116 -6.24 12.25 5.78
CA PHE A 116 -5.81 11.81 7.10
C PHE A 116 -5.75 12.97 8.10
N ALA A 117 -5.29 14.15 7.67
CA ALA A 117 -5.25 15.34 8.52
C ALA A 117 -6.66 15.79 8.91
N LYS A 118 -7.61 15.84 7.97
CA LYS A 118 -9.02 16.16 8.25
C LYS A 118 -9.61 15.19 9.27
N ARG A 119 -9.41 13.88 9.09
CA ARG A 119 -9.87 12.86 10.04
C ARG A 119 -9.24 12.99 11.42
N GLN A 120 -7.96 13.37 11.50
CA GLN A 120 -7.32 13.66 12.79
C GLN A 120 -7.90 14.91 13.45
N THR A 121 -8.20 15.96 12.70
CA THR A 121 -8.83 17.18 13.25
C THR A 121 -10.28 16.97 13.69
N GLU A 122 -11.03 16.10 13.02
CA GLU A 122 -12.40 15.74 13.43
C GLU A 122 -12.44 14.90 14.70
N VAL A 123 -11.41 14.08 14.94
CA VAL A 123 -11.24 13.30 16.18
C VAL A 123 -10.56 14.14 17.30
N GLY A 124 -9.90 15.25 16.93
CA GLY A 124 -9.06 16.07 17.79
C GLY A 124 -9.76 17.15 18.63
N ASN A 125 -11.06 17.02 18.93
CA ASN A 125 -11.72 17.86 19.95
C ASN A 125 -11.73 17.22 21.35
N ASN A 126 -10.94 16.17 21.56
CA ASN A 126 -10.58 15.71 22.90
C ASN A 126 -9.13 15.23 22.96
N HIS A 127 -8.38 16.01 23.73
CA HIS A 127 -7.16 15.70 24.45
C HIS A 127 -5.81 16.15 23.88
N ASP A 128 -5.11 16.79 24.81
CA ASP A 128 -3.97 17.68 24.70
C ASP A 128 -2.64 16.92 24.64
N GLN A 129 -1.63 17.69 24.26
CA GLN A 129 -0.25 17.39 23.91
C GLN A 129 0.50 16.42 24.84
N THR A 130 1.32 15.54 24.24
CA THR A 130 2.79 15.56 24.44
C THR A 130 3.55 14.66 23.46
N LYS A 131 4.31 15.35 22.60
CA LYS A 131 5.58 15.02 21.92
C LYS A 131 6.13 13.57 21.88
N THR A 132 6.36 13.17 20.62
CA THR A 132 7.56 12.51 20.07
C THR A 132 7.75 11.02 20.35
N GLU A 133 7.38 10.17 19.38
CA GLU A 133 8.33 9.43 18.52
C GLU A 133 7.54 8.55 17.52
N SER A 134 7.79 8.79 16.23
CA SER A 134 7.78 7.84 15.11
C SER A 134 7.04 6.51 15.31
N ARG A 135 5.76 6.43 14.92
CA ARG A 135 5.21 5.18 14.39
C ARG A 135 4.01 5.44 13.49
N SER A 136 4.15 4.98 12.25
CA SER A 136 3.11 4.81 11.23
C SER A 136 1.71 4.69 11.82
N SER A 137 0.87 5.69 11.58
CA SER A 137 -0.58 5.63 11.74
C SER A 137 -1.18 4.69 10.70
N GLN A 138 -0.88 3.40 10.83
CA GLN A 138 -1.77 2.36 10.36
C GLN A 138 -3.05 2.51 11.18
N SER A 139 -4.19 2.62 10.50
CA SER A 139 -5.52 2.53 11.10
C SER A 139 -5.51 1.45 12.17
N GLU A 140 -5.66 1.81 13.45
CA GLU A 140 -5.64 0.83 14.51
C GLU A 140 -6.71 -0.24 14.20
N PRO A 141 -6.36 -1.52 14.13
CA PRO A 141 -7.36 -2.57 13.95
C PRO A 141 -8.44 -2.43 15.02
N THR A 142 -9.71 -2.37 14.61
CA THR A 142 -10.87 -2.30 15.51
C THR A 142 -11.72 -3.58 15.47
N ILE A 143 -11.47 -4.45 14.48
CA ILE A 143 -12.23 -5.68 14.27
C ILE A 143 -11.69 -6.76 15.22
N PRO A 144 -12.51 -7.27 16.15
CA PRO A 144 -12.11 -8.40 16.99
C PRO A 144 -12.04 -9.68 16.16
N PHE A 145 -11.01 -10.49 16.40
CA PHE A 145 -10.80 -11.76 15.70
C PHE A 145 -10.89 -12.99 16.62
N ALA A 146 -10.86 -12.76 17.93
CA ALA A 146 -10.92 -13.82 18.93
C ALA A 146 -11.75 -13.40 20.14
N GLN A 147 -12.35 -14.37 20.82
CA GLN A 147 -13.07 -14.18 22.08
C GLN A 147 -12.49 -15.07 23.17
N VAL A 148 -12.32 -14.51 24.37
CA VAL A 148 -11.94 -15.26 25.56
C VAL A 148 -13.17 -15.98 26.10
N ARG A 149 -13.12 -17.32 26.10
CA ARG A 149 -14.18 -18.19 26.62
C ARG A 149 -14.01 -18.55 28.09
N GLU A 150 -12.77 -18.68 28.53
CA GLU A 150 -12.46 -19.16 29.87
C GLU A 150 -11.10 -18.63 30.29
N VAL A 151 -10.97 -18.25 31.56
CA VAL A 151 -9.72 -17.80 32.17
C VAL A 151 -9.48 -18.61 33.43
N ILE A 152 -8.33 -19.28 33.50
CA ILE A 152 -7.97 -20.15 34.61
C ILE A 152 -7.38 -19.29 35.74
N SER A 153 -7.83 -19.57 36.97
CA SER A 153 -7.37 -18.84 38.15
C SER A 153 -5.90 -19.13 38.46
N GLY A 154 -5.15 -18.09 38.83
CA GLY A 154 -3.70 -18.14 39.08
C GLY A 154 -2.83 -18.17 37.83
N GLY A 155 -3.42 -18.12 36.63
CA GLY A 155 -2.69 -18.11 35.36
C GLY A 155 -2.30 -16.71 34.87
N PRO A 156 -1.34 -16.62 33.91
CA PRO A 156 -0.90 -15.36 33.31
C PRO A 156 -2.03 -14.51 32.75
N ALA A 157 -3.02 -15.13 32.11
CA ALA A 157 -4.18 -14.43 31.56
C ALA A 157 -5.02 -13.73 32.64
N GLN A 158 -5.21 -14.35 33.81
CA GLN A 158 -5.93 -13.73 34.92
C GLN A 158 -5.13 -12.57 35.52
N THR A 159 -3.83 -12.75 35.73
CA THR A 159 -2.93 -11.71 36.25
C THR A 159 -2.85 -10.51 35.29
N ALA A 160 -2.93 -10.76 33.98
CA ALA A 160 -3.03 -9.72 32.95
C ALA A 160 -4.38 -8.99 32.94
N GLY A 161 -5.38 -9.47 33.68
CA GLY A 161 -6.71 -8.88 33.78
C GLY A 161 -7.69 -9.28 32.68
N LEU A 162 -7.40 -10.36 31.93
CA LEU A 162 -8.36 -10.93 30.98
C LEU A 162 -9.55 -11.54 31.72
N LYS A 163 -10.73 -11.39 31.13
CA LYS A 163 -11.99 -11.92 31.64
C LYS A 163 -12.72 -12.68 30.54
N GLU A 164 -13.59 -13.60 30.95
CA GLU A 164 -14.52 -14.25 30.03
C GLU A 164 -15.38 -13.21 29.31
N GLY A 165 -15.55 -13.39 28.00
CA GLY A 165 -16.29 -12.48 27.13
C GLY A 165 -15.45 -11.38 26.47
N ASP A 166 -14.19 -11.22 26.86
CA ASP A 166 -13.30 -10.24 26.22
C ASP A 166 -13.07 -10.56 24.74
N LEU A 167 -13.15 -9.55 23.89
CA LEU A 167 -12.92 -9.66 22.46
C LEU A 167 -11.51 -9.15 22.12
N ILE A 168 -10.65 -10.00 21.60
CA ILE A 168 -9.27 -9.66 21.24
C ILE A 168 -9.26 -9.02 19.85
N VAL A 169 -8.70 -7.81 19.79
CA VAL A 169 -8.58 -7.00 18.58
C VAL A 169 -7.15 -7.03 18.05
N ILE A 170 -6.17 -6.88 18.93
CA ILE A 170 -4.74 -6.96 18.61
C ILE A 170 -4.03 -7.85 19.64
N PHE A 171 -3.15 -8.72 19.16
CA PHE A 171 -2.28 -9.54 19.99
C PHE A 171 -0.81 -9.28 19.66
N ASP A 172 -0.01 -8.97 20.67
CA ASP A 172 1.40 -8.61 20.60
C ASP A 172 1.72 -7.55 19.52
N ASN A 173 0.94 -6.46 19.53
CA ASN A 173 1.02 -5.27 18.66
C ASN A 173 0.70 -5.47 17.16
N ASP A 174 0.97 -6.62 16.57
CA ASP A 174 0.90 -6.83 15.11
C ASP A 174 -0.09 -7.91 14.66
N ILE A 175 -0.58 -8.79 15.54
CA ILE A 175 -1.54 -9.83 15.17
C ILE A 175 -2.96 -9.28 15.28
N HIS A 176 -3.71 -9.27 14.17
CA HIS A 176 -5.07 -8.75 14.06
C HIS A 176 -5.93 -9.61 13.10
N ALA A 177 -7.17 -9.19 12.85
CA ALA A 177 -8.17 -9.93 12.09
C ALA A 177 -7.78 -10.37 10.67
N LEU A 178 -6.75 -9.77 10.04
CA LEU A 178 -6.35 -10.11 8.68
C LEU A 178 -5.16 -11.08 8.61
N ASN A 179 -4.41 -11.26 9.70
CA ASN A 179 -3.15 -12.02 9.70
C ASN A 179 -3.04 -13.10 10.79
N HIS A 180 -4.09 -13.31 11.59
CA HIS A 180 -4.06 -14.26 12.72
C HIS A 180 -4.06 -15.75 12.32
N ASP A 181 -4.34 -16.10 11.05
CA ASP A 181 -4.34 -17.46 10.51
C ASP A 181 -5.06 -18.49 11.40
N LYS A 182 -6.38 -18.34 11.59
CA LYS A 182 -7.20 -19.22 12.44
C LYS A 182 -6.64 -19.39 13.87
N LEU A 183 -6.01 -18.33 14.40
CA LEU A 183 -5.36 -18.26 15.73
C LEU A 183 -4.01 -18.99 15.83
N SER A 184 -3.50 -19.59 14.75
CA SER A 184 -2.21 -20.29 14.76
C SER A 184 -1.07 -19.34 15.15
N LYS A 185 -1.10 -18.10 14.64
CA LYS A 185 -0.09 -17.06 14.88
C LYS A 185 -0.02 -16.62 16.33
N LEU A 186 -1.16 -16.59 17.03
CA LEU A 186 -1.22 -16.27 18.44
C LEU A 186 -0.52 -17.36 19.27
N VAL A 187 -0.80 -18.63 18.97
CA VAL A 187 -0.17 -19.77 19.65
C VAL A 187 1.32 -19.82 19.38
N GLU A 188 1.74 -19.57 18.14
CA GLU A 188 3.14 -19.48 17.75
C GLU A 188 3.85 -18.37 18.54
N ARG A 189 3.25 -17.17 18.61
CA ARG A 189 3.83 -16.01 19.30
C ARG A 189 4.08 -16.26 20.78
N VAL A 190 3.11 -16.85 21.46
CA VAL A 190 3.22 -17.22 22.88
C VAL A 190 4.35 -18.24 23.10
N ARG A 191 4.55 -19.18 22.17
CA ARG A 191 5.59 -20.20 22.28
C ARG A 191 6.98 -19.67 21.94
N SER A 192 7.08 -18.73 20.99
CA SER A 192 8.36 -18.19 20.53
C SER A 192 8.97 -17.16 21.49
N LYS A 193 8.16 -16.60 22.39
CA LYS A 193 8.57 -15.53 23.31
C LYS A 193 8.29 -15.88 24.79
N PRO A 194 8.86 -16.97 25.33
CA PRO A 194 8.75 -17.25 26.75
C PRO A 194 9.50 -16.18 27.55
N GLY A 195 8.88 -15.63 28.59
CA GLY A 195 9.51 -14.61 29.44
C GLY A 195 9.34 -13.17 29.00
N GLU A 196 8.59 -12.91 27.92
CA GLU A 196 8.32 -11.55 27.44
C GLU A 196 6.90 -11.07 27.82
N LYS A 197 6.75 -9.74 27.85
CA LYS A 197 5.47 -9.06 28.01
C LYS A 197 4.82 -8.84 26.65
N LEU A 198 3.68 -9.49 26.43
CA LEU A 198 2.89 -9.39 25.22
C LEU A 198 1.79 -8.34 25.41
N HIS A 199 1.67 -7.41 24.47
CA HIS A 199 0.69 -6.34 24.52
C HIS A 199 -0.61 -6.77 23.84
N LEU A 200 -1.74 -6.59 24.53
CA LEU A 200 -3.06 -7.00 24.07
C LEU A 200 -3.96 -5.78 23.98
N LYS A 201 -4.72 -5.68 22.88
CA LYS A 201 -5.84 -4.75 22.77
C LYS A 201 -7.12 -5.55 22.72
N ILE A 202 -8.00 -5.35 23.70
CA ILE A 202 -9.27 -6.04 23.82
C ILE A 202 -10.43 -5.06 23.79
N LYS A 203 -11.64 -5.57 23.54
CA LYS A 203 -12.90 -4.86 23.67
C LYS A 203 -13.77 -5.55 24.73
N ARG A 204 -14.13 -4.81 25.78
CA ARG A 204 -14.98 -5.28 26.89
C ARG A 204 -16.15 -4.32 27.05
N GLY A 205 -17.38 -4.81 26.93
CA GLY A 205 -18.58 -3.97 27.07
C GLY A 205 -18.68 -2.82 26.05
N GLY A 206 -17.95 -2.87 24.94
CA GLY A 206 -17.90 -1.79 23.95
C GLY A 206 -16.63 -0.93 24.02
N GLU A 207 -15.93 -0.92 25.14
CA GLU A 207 -14.74 -0.11 25.37
C GLU A 207 -13.45 -0.87 25.02
N ALA A 208 -12.48 -0.15 24.45
CA ALA A 208 -11.15 -0.70 24.16
C ALA A 208 -10.24 -0.61 25.39
N LEU A 209 -9.65 -1.73 25.79
CA LEU A 209 -8.72 -1.82 26.91
C LEU A 209 -7.39 -2.39 26.43
N ASN A 210 -6.30 -1.82 26.91
CA ASN A 210 -4.95 -2.32 26.67
C ASN A 210 -4.51 -3.13 27.90
N LEU A 211 -4.14 -4.38 27.70
CA LEU A 211 -3.64 -5.29 28.73
C LEU A 211 -2.23 -5.75 28.38
N VAL A 212 -1.46 -6.12 29.40
CA VAL A 212 -0.11 -6.67 29.21
C VAL A 212 -0.08 -8.06 29.81
N LEU A 213 0.15 -9.06 28.95
CA LEU A 213 0.26 -10.46 29.32
C LEU A 213 1.72 -10.80 29.57
N ASP A 214 2.05 -11.14 30.80
CA ASP A 214 3.40 -11.55 31.17
C ASP A 214 3.56 -13.06 31.03
N THR A 215 4.39 -13.50 30.07
CA THR A 215 4.66 -14.92 29.84
C THR A 215 5.81 -15.48 30.68
N SER A 216 6.47 -14.66 31.52
CA SER A 216 7.51 -15.11 32.45
C SER A 216 6.97 -15.88 33.65
N VAL A 217 5.67 -15.74 33.93
CA VAL A 217 5.02 -16.40 35.05
C VAL A 217 4.88 -17.88 34.75
N THR A 218 5.80 -18.67 35.31
CA THR A 218 5.60 -20.12 35.40
C THR A 218 4.41 -20.40 36.31
N TRP A 219 3.44 -21.15 35.80
CA TRP A 219 2.21 -21.50 36.51
C TRP A 219 1.88 -22.97 36.19
N ASP A 220 1.10 -23.61 37.04
CA ASP A 220 0.85 -25.07 37.03
C ASP A 220 -0.09 -25.54 35.88
N GLY A 221 -0.22 -24.74 34.81
CA GLY A 221 -1.14 -24.99 33.72
C GLY A 221 -0.51 -24.88 32.34
N LYS A 222 -1.29 -25.24 31.32
CA LYS A 222 -0.82 -25.27 29.92
C LYS A 222 -1.00 -23.90 29.26
N GLY A 223 0.06 -23.39 28.65
CA GLY A 223 0.03 -22.14 27.87
C GLY A 223 -0.14 -20.91 28.76
N ILE A 224 -0.98 -19.95 28.34
CA ILE A 224 -1.18 -18.66 29.04
C ILE A 224 -2.37 -18.65 30.00
N GLY A 225 -3.05 -19.79 30.17
CA GLY A 225 -4.14 -19.93 31.14
C GLY A 225 -5.48 -19.34 30.72
N CYS A 226 -5.74 -19.26 29.42
CA CYS A 226 -7.06 -18.93 28.90
C CYS A 226 -7.41 -19.79 27.68
N ARG A 227 -8.72 -19.93 27.45
CA ARG A 227 -9.28 -20.55 26.25
C ARG A 227 -9.79 -19.44 25.33
N ILE A 228 -9.25 -19.40 24.12
CA ILE A 228 -9.60 -18.42 23.10
C ILE A 228 -10.27 -19.16 21.94
N ILE A 229 -11.36 -18.61 21.41
CA ILE A 229 -12.04 -19.10 20.22
C ILE A 229 -12.08 -17.99 19.15
N PRO A 230 -12.15 -18.34 17.85
CA PRO A 230 -12.41 -17.35 16.82
C PRO A 230 -13.82 -16.75 17.00
N VAL A 231 -13.99 -15.48 16.63
CA VAL A 231 -15.29 -14.80 16.56
C VAL A 231 -16.00 -15.14 15.25
#